data_AF-A0A3D4UYN3-F1
#
_entry.id   AF-A0A3D4UYN3-F1
#
_cell.length_a   1.000
_cell.length_b   1.000
_cell.length_c   1.000
_cell.angle_alpha   90.00
_cell.angle_beta   90.00
_cell.angle_gamma   90.00
#
_symmetry.space_group_name_H-M   'P 1'
#
loop_
_entity.id
_entity.type
_entity.pdbx_description
1 polymer ?
#
loop_
_entity_poly.entity_id
_entity_poly.type
_entity_poly.pdbx_seq_one_letter_code
_entity_poly.pdbx_strand_id
1 'polypeptide(L)'
;VVMTGNEKPLDPAAISRLIILNYNKFVKKEELSRIPEITQYLHRFSEFTFHVLNQYDWLYENFERYTTINRKWLADKGFEGRTVNNWSLLLAGIQTIPLILPHLSIWEDQFEGLRKEICQAIIKEEALQKEFNPLYEFFDAIEYYGTQKTEPETFYTNKTNLLDHRHLRCKVGSNVVLSTGEVYTGFVLYISLNGIWKVLQGVNAEITRSATLNMIETKLQNSSYYINHGVQVPLTKSLSEINESNRRCYALNAEQLNKNQKLEELIEKAHEYERDRPYRLKQKIGI
;
A
#
# COMPACT_ATOMS: atom_id res chain seq x y z
N VAL A 1 -11.71 -12.79 -15.22
CA VAL A 1 -12.24 -14.17 -15.12
C VAL A 1 -13.23 -14.17 -13.97
N VAL A 2 -14.46 -14.65 -14.19
CA VAL A 2 -15.44 -14.84 -13.11
C VAL A 2 -15.27 -16.26 -12.60
N MET A 3 -15.03 -16.41 -11.31
CA MET A 3 -14.92 -17.71 -10.65
C MET A 3 -16.08 -17.86 -9.66
N THR A 4 -16.74 -19.01 -9.69
CA THR A 4 -17.78 -19.38 -8.73
C THR A 4 -17.26 -20.52 -7.86
N GLY A 5 -17.26 -20.34 -6.55
CA GLY A 5 -16.76 -21.35 -5.62
C GLY A 5 -16.94 -20.92 -4.18
N ASN A 6 -16.93 -21.88 -3.26
CA ASN A 6 -17.10 -21.63 -1.82
C ASN A 6 -15.77 -21.29 -1.12
N GLU A 7 -14.64 -21.52 -1.78
CA GLU A 7 -13.31 -21.33 -1.21
C GLU A 7 -12.75 -19.96 -1.58
N LYS A 8 -12.29 -19.20 -0.57
CA LYS A 8 -11.52 -17.97 -0.80
C LYS A 8 -10.06 -18.34 -1.03
N PRO A 9 -9.39 -17.77 -2.04
CA PRO A 9 -7.94 -17.90 -2.14
C PRO A 9 -7.28 -17.30 -0.90
N LEU A 10 -6.28 -17.99 -0.36
CA LEU A 10 -5.58 -17.60 0.87
C LEU A 10 -4.39 -16.65 0.61
N ASP A 11 -3.91 -16.58 -0.64
CA ASP A 11 -2.80 -15.71 -1.02
C ASP A 11 -3.22 -14.23 -1.00
N PRO A 12 -2.63 -13.39 -0.14
CA PRO A 12 -2.95 -11.96 -0.07
C PRO A 12 -2.71 -11.18 -1.37
N ALA A 13 -1.74 -11.61 -2.20
CA ALA A 13 -1.49 -10.97 -3.49
C ALA A 13 -2.60 -11.29 -4.50
N ALA A 14 -3.17 -12.50 -4.42
CA ALA A 14 -4.34 -12.89 -5.19
C ALA A 14 -5.60 -12.15 -4.70
N ILE A 15 -5.82 -12.09 -3.38
CA ILE A 15 -6.97 -11.38 -2.78
C ILE A 15 -6.99 -9.90 -3.21
N SER A 16 -5.85 -9.22 -3.20
CA SER A 16 -5.72 -7.80 -3.62
C SER A 16 -6.14 -7.49 -5.07
N ARG A 17 -6.34 -8.54 -5.90
CA ARG A 17 -6.72 -8.45 -7.31
C ARG A 17 -8.09 -9.06 -7.58
N LEU A 18 -8.80 -9.50 -6.54
CA LEU A 18 -10.09 -10.16 -6.63
C LEU A 18 -11.17 -9.30 -6.02
N ILE A 19 -12.36 -9.37 -6.60
CA ILE A 19 -13.58 -8.88 -5.96
C ILE A 19 -14.38 -10.09 -5.57
N ILE A 20 -14.54 -10.29 -4.27
CA ILE A 20 -15.35 -11.36 -3.75
C ILE A 20 -16.77 -10.83 -3.52
N LEU A 21 -17.64 -11.12 -4.48
CA LEU A 21 -19.07 -10.81 -4.39
C LEU A 21 -19.80 -11.98 -3.73
N ASN A 22 -20.62 -11.69 -2.71
CA ASN A 22 -21.46 -12.71 -2.08
C ASN A 22 -22.86 -12.67 -2.70
N TYR A 23 -23.15 -13.64 -3.57
CA TYR A 23 -24.38 -13.72 -4.36
C TYR A 23 -25.67 -13.69 -3.53
N ASN A 24 -25.65 -14.12 -2.26
CA ASN A 24 -26.85 -14.09 -1.40
C ASN A 24 -27.37 -12.67 -1.11
N LYS A 25 -26.61 -11.63 -1.44
CA LYS A 25 -27.03 -10.23 -1.30
C LYS A 25 -27.55 -9.59 -2.59
N PHE A 26 -27.35 -10.26 -3.74
CA PHE A 26 -27.34 -9.60 -5.04
C PHE A 26 -28.60 -9.80 -5.87
N VAL A 27 -29.15 -11.01 -5.80
CA VAL A 27 -30.36 -11.37 -6.53
C VAL A 27 -31.28 -12.03 -5.53
N LYS A 28 -32.37 -11.36 -5.18
CA LYS A 28 -33.43 -11.99 -4.38
C LYS A 28 -33.98 -13.17 -5.17
N LYS A 29 -34.47 -14.19 -4.46
CA LYS A 29 -35.04 -15.37 -5.11
C LYS A 29 -36.15 -15.02 -6.10
N GLU A 30 -36.87 -13.94 -5.82
CA GLU A 30 -37.89 -13.35 -6.72
C GLU A 30 -37.29 -12.74 -8.00
N GLU A 31 -36.11 -12.12 -7.94
CA GLU A 31 -35.42 -11.49 -9.08
C GLU A 31 -34.74 -12.51 -9.99
N LEU A 32 -34.39 -13.70 -9.47
CA LEU A 32 -33.89 -14.81 -10.29
C LEU A 32 -34.90 -15.23 -11.37
N SER A 33 -36.20 -15.05 -11.10
CA SER A 33 -37.26 -15.32 -12.08
C SER A 33 -37.26 -14.36 -13.27
N ARG A 34 -36.58 -13.21 -13.16
CA ARG A 34 -36.42 -12.20 -14.21
C ARG A 34 -35.16 -12.37 -15.05
N ILE A 35 -34.24 -13.29 -14.68
CA ILE A 35 -33.05 -13.60 -15.48
C ILE A 35 -33.39 -13.96 -16.95
N PRO A 36 -34.47 -14.71 -17.25
CA PRO A 36 -34.89 -14.95 -18.63
C PRO A 36 -35.16 -13.67 -19.44
N GLU A 37 -35.61 -12.58 -18.80
CA GLU A 37 -35.80 -11.27 -19.43
C GLU A 37 -34.45 -10.71 -19.91
N ILE A 38 -33.37 -10.93 -19.14
CA ILE A 38 -32.01 -10.45 -19.45
C ILE A 38 -31.37 -11.29 -20.55
N THR A 39 -31.62 -12.60 -20.62
CA THR A 39 -31.07 -13.46 -21.69
C THR A 39 -31.51 -13.07 -23.08
N GLN A 40 -32.63 -12.36 -23.24
CA GLN A 40 -33.05 -11.80 -24.53
C GLN A 40 -32.24 -10.56 -24.95
N TYR A 41 -31.58 -9.89 -24.00
CA TYR A 41 -30.74 -8.71 -24.21
C TYR A 41 -29.24 -8.98 -23.97
N LEU A 42 -28.88 -10.22 -23.61
CA LEU A 42 -27.50 -10.68 -23.56
C LEU A 42 -27.00 -10.91 -24.99
N HIS A 43 -26.67 -9.80 -25.62
CA HIS A 43 -26.01 -9.74 -26.91
C HIS A 43 -24.80 -10.67 -26.92
N ARG A 44 -24.56 -11.29 -28.08
CA ARG A 44 -23.27 -11.99 -28.30
C ARG A 44 -22.15 -10.99 -28.05
N PHE A 45 -21.01 -11.46 -27.54
CA PHE A 45 -19.86 -10.57 -27.30
C PHE A 45 -19.47 -9.74 -28.54
N SER A 46 -19.69 -10.28 -29.74
CA SER A 46 -19.54 -9.56 -31.01
C SER A 46 -20.47 -8.36 -31.18
N GLU A 47 -21.73 -8.46 -30.76
CA GLU A 47 -22.72 -7.37 -30.83
C GLU A 47 -22.40 -6.29 -29.80
N PHE A 48 -22.03 -6.68 -28.57
CA PHE A 48 -21.51 -5.75 -27.57
C PHE A 48 -20.30 -4.96 -28.11
N THR A 49 -19.34 -5.67 -28.72
CA THR A 49 -18.15 -5.06 -29.31
C THR A 49 -18.52 -4.10 -30.45
N PHE A 50 -19.49 -4.48 -31.29
CA PHE A 50 -20.00 -3.62 -32.36
C PHE A 50 -20.59 -2.30 -31.83
N HIS A 51 -21.39 -2.36 -30.76
CA HIS A 51 -21.94 -1.16 -30.12
C HIS A 51 -20.83 -0.25 -29.54
N VAL A 52 -19.81 -0.85 -28.91
CA VAL A 52 -18.66 -0.10 -28.40
C VAL A 52 -17.91 0.61 -29.53
N LEU A 53 -17.63 -0.10 -30.63
CA LEU A 53 -16.86 0.46 -31.75
C LEU A 53 -17.61 1.56 -32.49
N ASN A 54 -18.93 1.43 -32.67
CA ASN A 54 -19.73 2.44 -33.37
C ASN A 54 -19.86 3.76 -32.63
N GLN A 55 -19.69 3.76 -31.31
CA GLN A 55 -19.81 4.95 -30.46
C GLN A 55 -18.52 5.19 -29.67
N TYR A 56 -17.38 4.74 -30.20
CA TYR A 56 -16.12 4.65 -29.47
C TYR A 56 -15.73 5.96 -28.79
N ASP A 57 -15.65 7.07 -29.54
CA ASP A 57 -15.19 8.34 -29.01
C ASP A 57 -16.07 8.83 -27.84
N TRP A 58 -17.40 8.77 -28.02
CA TRP A 58 -18.36 9.18 -26.99
C TRP A 58 -18.33 8.27 -25.76
N LEU A 59 -18.23 6.95 -25.95
CA LEU A 59 -18.12 5.99 -24.86
C LEU A 59 -16.79 6.14 -24.11
N TYR A 60 -15.70 6.39 -24.83
CA TYR A 60 -14.39 6.62 -24.27
C TYR A 60 -14.37 7.87 -23.38
N GLU A 61 -14.94 8.99 -23.84
CA GLU A 61 -15.07 10.21 -23.04
C GLU A 61 -15.86 9.97 -21.74
N ASN A 62 -16.97 9.23 -21.82
CA ASN A 62 -17.78 8.90 -20.64
C ASN A 62 -17.03 7.96 -19.68
N PHE A 63 -16.33 6.96 -20.22
CA PHE A 63 -15.52 6.02 -19.44
C PHE A 63 -14.38 6.73 -18.69
N GLU A 64 -13.65 7.62 -19.35
CA GLU A 64 -12.58 8.42 -18.74
C GLU A 64 -13.13 9.36 -17.66
N ARG A 65 -14.30 9.96 -17.90
CA ARG A 65 -15.00 10.78 -16.91
C ARG A 65 -15.35 9.97 -15.66
N TYR A 66 -15.95 8.80 -15.83
CA TYR A 66 -16.27 7.93 -14.69
C TYR A 66 -15.02 7.42 -13.99
N THR A 67 -13.97 7.08 -14.72
CA THR A 67 -12.67 6.65 -14.14
C THR A 67 -12.10 7.74 -13.25
N THR A 68 -12.11 9.00 -13.71
CA THR A 68 -11.65 10.15 -12.93
C THR A 68 -12.48 10.37 -11.67
N ILE A 69 -13.81 10.32 -11.78
CA ILE A 69 -14.73 10.46 -10.64
C ILE A 69 -14.48 9.35 -9.61
N ASN A 70 -14.39 8.10 -10.06
CA ASN A 70 -14.19 6.94 -9.18
C ASN A 70 -12.81 6.95 -8.54
N ARG A 71 -11.76 7.34 -9.27
CA ARG A 71 -10.40 7.48 -8.72
C ARG A 71 -10.37 8.51 -7.59
N LYS A 72 -10.97 9.68 -7.80
CA LYS A 72 -11.08 10.70 -6.76
C LYS A 72 -11.86 10.20 -5.56
N TRP A 73 -13.03 9.61 -5.79
CA TRP A 73 -13.87 9.09 -4.71
C TRP A 73 -13.17 7.99 -3.89
N LEU A 74 -12.45 7.08 -4.54
CA LEU A 74 -11.66 6.05 -3.86
C LEU A 74 -10.51 6.68 -3.04
N ALA A 75 -9.81 7.67 -3.60
CA ALA A 75 -8.77 8.40 -2.87
C ALA A 75 -9.33 9.14 -1.64
N ASP A 76 -10.50 9.77 -1.76
CA ASP A 76 -11.19 10.44 -0.64
C ASP A 76 -11.61 9.46 0.47
N LYS A 77 -11.72 8.16 0.15
CA LYS A 77 -11.97 7.08 1.12
C LYS A 77 -10.69 6.49 1.72
N GLY A 78 -9.52 7.03 1.37
CA GLY A 78 -8.23 6.60 1.89
C GLY A 78 -7.60 5.43 1.12
N PHE A 79 -8.17 5.04 -0.03
CA PHE A 79 -7.56 4.02 -0.87
C PHE A 79 -6.37 4.60 -1.65
N GLU A 80 -5.30 3.83 -1.81
CA GLU A 80 -4.09 4.27 -2.51
C GLU A 80 -3.48 3.17 -3.42
N GLY A 81 -2.60 3.58 -4.34
CA GLY A 81 -1.78 2.66 -5.15
C GLY A 81 -2.49 1.97 -6.32
N ARG A 82 -1.93 0.82 -6.76
CA ARG A 82 -2.41 0.04 -7.93
C ARG A 82 -3.88 -0.39 -7.81
N THR A 83 -4.32 -0.60 -6.58
CA THR A 83 -5.69 -0.98 -6.20
C THR A 83 -6.69 0.08 -6.65
N VAL A 84 -6.43 1.37 -6.40
CA VAL A 84 -7.31 2.48 -6.84
C VAL A 84 -7.47 2.52 -8.35
N ASN A 85 -6.38 2.36 -9.09
CA ASN A 85 -6.41 2.41 -10.55
C ASN A 85 -7.23 1.26 -11.13
N ASN A 86 -6.98 0.03 -10.70
CA ASN A 86 -7.71 -1.13 -11.19
C ASN A 86 -9.21 -1.06 -10.87
N TRP A 87 -9.55 -0.62 -9.66
CA TRP A 87 -10.95 -0.51 -9.26
C TRP A 87 -11.68 0.64 -9.93
N SER A 88 -11.01 1.79 -10.14
CA SER A 88 -11.61 2.92 -10.86
C SER A 88 -12.05 2.53 -12.28
N LEU A 89 -11.26 1.71 -12.98
CA LEU A 89 -11.57 1.21 -14.32
C LEU A 89 -12.75 0.25 -14.33
N LEU A 90 -12.82 -0.67 -13.36
CA LEU A 90 -13.94 -1.60 -13.26
C LEU A 90 -15.25 -0.87 -12.97
N LEU A 91 -15.25 0.05 -11.99
CA LEU A 91 -16.44 0.82 -11.63
C LEU A 91 -16.91 1.67 -12.82
N ALA A 92 -15.98 2.30 -13.56
CA ALA A 92 -16.28 3.02 -14.79
C ALA A 92 -16.89 2.09 -15.85
N GLY A 93 -16.34 0.87 -16.00
CA GLY A 93 -16.87 -0.14 -16.92
C GLY A 93 -18.33 -0.47 -16.61
N ILE A 94 -18.66 -0.73 -15.34
CA ILE A 94 -20.04 -1.02 -14.89
C ILE A 94 -20.97 0.16 -15.21
N GLN A 95 -20.54 1.39 -14.92
CA GLN A 95 -21.34 2.60 -15.18
C GLN A 95 -21.53 2.90 -16.67
N THR A 96 -20.70 2.33 -17.54
CA THR A 96 -20.79 2.51 -18.99
C THR A 96 -21.71 1.48 -19.65
N ILE A 97 -22.04 0.36 -18.98
CA ILE A 97 -22.91 -0.69 -19.53
C ILE A 97 -24.27 -0.14 -20.00
N PRO A 98 -24.99 0.70 -19.22
CA PRO A 98 -26.27 1.26 -19.69
C PRO A 98 -26.13 2.20 -20.89
N LEU A 99 -24.94 2.78 -21.13
CA LEU A 99 -24.69 3.62 -22.31
C LEU A 99 -24.49 2.76 -23.56
N ILE A 100 -23.84 1.60 -23.41
CA ILE A 100 -23.61 0.64 -24.50
C ILE A 100 -24.89 -0.13 -24.82
N LEU A 101 -25.65 -0.49 -23.79
CA LEU A 101 -26.88 -1.29 -23.87
C LEU A 101 -28.04 -0.54 -23.19
N PRO A 102 -28.65 0.46 -23.85
CA PRO A 102 -29.69 1.31 -23.26
C PRO A 102 -30.90 0.55 -22.73
N HIS A 103 -31.22 -0.62 -23.29
CA HIS A 103 -32.30 -1.49 -22.84
C HIS A 103 -32.09 -2.03 -21.41
N LEU A 104 -30.87 -2.00 -20.91
CA LEU A 104 -30.52 -2.38 -19.53
C LEU A 104 -30.67 -1.22 -18.54
N SER A 105 -31.12 -0.03 -18.95
CA SER A 105 -31.34 1.11 -18.04
C SER A 105 -32.34 0.82 -16.93
N ILE A 106 -33.31 -0.08 -17.16
CA ILE A 106 -34.24 -0.54 -16.12
C ILE A 106 -33.56 -1.28 -14.96
N TRP A 107 -32.28 -1.65 -15.13
CA TRP A 107 -31.45 -2.32 -14.14
C TRP A 107 -30.40 -1.37 -13.50
N GLU A 108 -30.56 -0.06 -13.66
CA GLU A 108 -29.63 0.96 -13.12
C GLU A 108 -29.41 0.80 -11.61
N ASP A 109 -30.46 0.51 -10.85
CA ASP A 109 -30.37 0.25 -9.40
C ASP A 109 -29.50 -0.96 -9.06
N GLN A 110 -29.52 -2.01 -9.88
CA GLN A 110 -28.69 -3.21 -9.69
C GLN A 110 -27.23 -2.94 -10.06
N PHE A 111 -26.96 -2.14 -11.09
CA PHE A 111 -25.60 -1.69 -11.41
C PHE A 111 -25.04 -0.79 -10.31
N GLU A 112 -25.86 0.12 -9.75
CA GLU A 112 -25.47 0.94 -8.61
C GLU A 112 -25.29 0.11 -7.34
N GLY A 113 -26.12 -0.91 -7.13
CA GLY A 113 -25.96 -1.92 -6.09
C GLY A 113 -24.61 -2.65 -6.21
N LEU A 114 -24.24 -3.08 -7.42
CA LEU A 114 -22.94 -3.70 -7.72
C LEU A 114 -21.79 -2.79 -7.36
N ARG A 115 -21.89 -1.53 -7.80
CA ARG A 115 -20.89 -0.51 -7.52
C ARG A 115 -20.68 -0.38 -6.01
N LYS A 116 -21.75 -0.24 -5.23
CA LYS A 116 -21.70 -0.12 -3.77
C LYS A 116 -21.14 -1.37 -3.09
N GLU A 117 -21.51 -2.57 -3.53
CA GLU A 117 -20.99 -3.81 -2.96
C GLU A 117 -19.51 -4.02 -3.25
N ILE A 118 -19.06 -3.75 -4.48
CA ILE A 118 -17.63 -3.76 -4.83
C ILE A 118 -16.89 -2.82 -3.89
N CYS A 119 -17.42 -1.61 -3.68
CA CYS A 119 -16.82 -0.67 -2.74
C CYS A 119 -16.76 -1.22 -1.31
N GLN A 120 -17.83 -1.83 -0.81
CA GLN A 120 -17.83 -2.45 0.53
C GLN A 120 -16.88 -3.64 0.63
N ALA A 121 -16.75 -4.43 -0.43
CA ALA A 121 -15.80 -5.53 -0.50
C ALA A 121 -14.36 -5.02 -0.41
N ILE A 122 -14.04 -3.93 -1.14
CA ILE A 122 -12.73 -3.27 -1.08
C ILE A 122 -12.46 -2.73 0.34
N ILE A 123 -13.42 -2.02 0.96
CA ILE A 123 -13.29 -1.52 2.35
C ILE A 123 -13.02 -2.69 3.32
N LYS A 124 -13.80 -3.77 3.20
CA LYS A 124 -13.67 -4.94 4.08
C LYS A 124 -12.34 -5.65 3.87
N GLU A 125 -11.88 -5.77 2.63
CA GLU A 125 -10.60 -6.36 2.34
C GLU A 125 -9.46 -5.52 2.89
N GLU A 126 -9.52 -4.19 2.77
CA GLU A 126 -8.52 -3.31 3.37
C GLU A 126 -8.53 -3.40 4.90
N ALA A 127 -9.72 -3.47 5.52
CA ALA A 127 -9.84 -3.68 6.97
C ALA A 127 -9.24 -5.03 7.41
N LEU A 128 -9.48 -6.11 6.66
CA LEU A 128 -8.87 -7.41 6.91
C LEU A 128 -7.35 -7.41 6.64
N GLN A 129 -6.91 -6.68 5.61
CA GLN A 129 -5.49 -6.46 5.37
C GLN A 129 -4.88 -5.65 6.51
N LYS A 130 -5.59 -4.71 7.15
CA LYS A 130 -5.13 -3.94 8.32
C LYS A 130 -5.10 -4.79 9.60
N GLU A 131 -6.09 -5.66 9.83
CA GLU A 131 -6.11 -6.60 10.98
C GLU A 131 -5.03 -7.70 10.88
N PHE A 132 -4.59 -8.06 9.67
CA PHE A 132 -3.56 -9.08 9.44
C PHE A 132 -2.41 -8.57 8.56
N ASN A 133 -1.98 -7.30 8.73
CA ASN A 133 -0.81 -6.79 8.01
C ASN A 133 0.48 -7.06 8.80
N PRO A 134 1.32 -8.03 8.41
CA PRO A 134 2.62 -8.18 9.02
C PRO A 134 3.50 -6.94 8.84
N LEU A 135 3.18 -6.06 7.88
CA LEU A 135 3.88 -4.77 7.73
C LEU A 135 3.54 -3.78 8.85
N TYR A 136 2.31 -3.79 9.36
CA TYR A 136 1.91 -2.89 10.45
C TYR A 136 2.47 -3.40 11.77
N GLU A 137 2.35 -4.70 12.05
CA GLU A 137 3.04 -5.33 13.17
C GLU A 137 4.55 -5.09 13.12
N PHE A 138 5.15 -5.14 11.92
CA PHE A 138 6.55 -4.80 11.72
C PHE A 138 6.86 -3.35 12.07
N PHE A 139 6.07 -2.38 11.60
CA PHE A 139 6.27 -0.97 11.97
C PHE A 139 6.07 -0.73 13.46
N ASP A 140 5.04 -1.31 14.05
CA ASP A 140 4.77 -1.19 15.48
C ASP A 140 5.91 -1.82 16.31
N ALA A 141 6.49 -2.93 15.85
CA ALA A 141 7.67 -3.53 16.46
C ALA A 141 8.91 -2.63 16.32
N ILE A 142 9.20 -2.09 15.13
CA ILE A 142 10.33 -1.17 14.94
C ILE A 142 10.19 0.04 15.85
N GLU A 143 8.99 0.63 15.91
CA GLU A 143 8.70 1.77 16.77
C GLU A 143 9.00 1.40 18.23
N TYR A 144 8.36 0.35 18.73
CA TYR A 144 8.51 -0.13 20.11
C TYR A 144 9.99 -0.35 20.48
N TYR A 145 10.74 -1.12 19.68
CA TYR A 145 12.14 -1.44 19.98
C TYR A 145 13.11 -0.28 19.68
N GLY A 146 12.74 0.67 18.83
CA GLY A 146 13.51 1.89 18.57
C GLY A 146 13.25 3.00 19.58
N THR A 147 12.14 2.93 20.33
CA THR A 147 11.75 3.98 21.26
C THR A 147 11.95 3.67 22.73
N GLN A 148 12.15 2.40 23.08
CA GLN A 148 12.50 2.02 24.45
C GLN A 148 13.74 2.73 24.97
N LYS A 149 13.57 3.42 26.11
CA LYS A 149 14.68 3.93 26.92
C LYS A 149 15.29 2.75 27.66
N THR A 150 16.45 2.27 27.22
CA THR A 150 17.26 1.34 28.02
C THR A 150 17.89 2.08 29.19
N GLU A 151 17.84 1.48 30.38
CA GLU A 151 18.47 2.04 31.57
C GLU A 151 19.98 2.27 31.34
N PRO A 152 20.54 3.42 31.79
CA PRO A 152 21.95 3.80 31.62
C PRO A 152 22.96 2.72 32.06
N GLU A 153 22.58 1.86 33.00
CA GLU A 153 23.48 0.83 33.55
C GLU A 153 23.66 -0.38 32.62
N THR A 154 22.77 -0.58 31.64
CA THR A 154 22.85 -1.69 30.68
C THR A 154 23.81 -1.44 29.51
N PHE A 155 24.27 -0.18 29.32
CA PHE A 155 25.14 0.24 28.23
C PHE A 155 26.53 -0.42 28.24
N TYR A 156 26.96 -0.98 29.38
CA TYR A 156 28.28 -1.60 29.53
C TYR A 156 28.35 -3.05 29.02
N THR A 157 27.23 -3.64 28.60
CA THR A 157 27.23 -4.96 27.95
C THR A 157 27.11 -4.80 26.43
N ASN A 158 28.17 -5.18 25.70
CA ASN A 158 28.39 -5.01 24.25
C ASN A 158 27.38 -5.69 23.29
N LYS A 159 26.11 -5.90 23.67
CA LYS A 159 25.10 -6.59 22.84
C LYS A 159 23.73 -5.93 22.90
N THR A 160 23.63 -4.61 23.06
CA THR A 160 22.36 -3.91 22.85
C THR A 160 22.09 -3.79 21.34
N ASN A 161 21.29 -4.72 20.83
CA ASN A 161 20.67 -4.65 19.50
C ASN A 161 19.55 -3.60 19.55
N LEU A 162 19.91 -2.32 19.64
CA LEU A 162 18.95 -1.21 19.60
C LEU A 162 18.76 -0.71 18.16
N LEU A 163 17.52 -0.41 17.81
CA LEU A 163 17.19 0.29 16.58
C LEU A 163 17.52 1.78 16.75
N ASP A 164 18.32 2.30 15.84
CA ASP A 164 18.91 3.64 15.93
C ASP A 164 19.36 4.11 14.54
N HIS A 165 20.11 5.21 14.53
CA HIS A 165 20.68 5.84 13.34
C HIS A 165 21.63 4.96 12.48
N ARG A 166 22.01 3.76 12.93
CA ARG A 166 22.72 2.75 12.09
C ARG A 166 21.77 2.02 11.12
N HIS A 167 20.47 2.16 11.35
CA HIS A 167 19.40 1.41 10.71
C HIS A 167 18.45 2.30 9.91
N LEU A 168 18.37 3.57 10.26
CA LEU A 168 17.44 4.52 9.67
C LEU A 168 18.04 5.91 9.55
N ARG A 169 17.59 6.65 8.55
CA ARG A 169 17.95 8.05 8.31
C ARG A 169 16.80 8.79 7.66
N CYS A 170 16.60 10.04 8.03
CA CYS A 170 15.51 10.85 7.51
C CYS A 170 16.04 12.05 6.73
N LYS A 171 15.36 12.44 5.64
CA LYS A 171 15.78 13.61 4.84
C LYS A 171 14.59 14.29 4.16
N VAL A 172 14.47 15.60 4.40
CA VAL A 172 13.46 16.48 3.80
C VAL A 172 13.94 16.95 2.41
N GLY A 173 13.03 17.03 1.43
CA GLY A 173 13.34 17.51 0.08
C GLY A 173 14.26 16.57 -0.70
N SER A 174 14.17 15.27 -0.46
CA SER A 174 15.02 14.27 -1.12
C SER A 174 14.50 13.97 -2.52
N ASN A 175 15.42 13.96 -3.49
CA ASN A 175 15.15 13.46 -4.84
C ASN A 175 15.52 11.97 -4.91
N VAL A 176 14.52 11.11 -5.12
CA VAL A 176 14.70 9.67 -5.29
C VAL A 176 14.18 9.28 -6.65
N VAL A 177 15.05 8.71 -7.49
CA VAL A 177 14.66 8.14 -8.78
C VAL A 177 13.85 6.88 -8.49
N LEU A 178 12.63 6.79 -9.00
CA LEU A 178 11.74 5.65 -8.89
C LEU A 178 12.18 4.54 -9.86
N SER A 179 11.66 3.33 -9.66
CA SER A 179 11.86 2.23 -10.63
C SER A 179 11.27 2.52 -12.01
N THR A 180 10.33 3.47 -12.11
CA THR A 180 9.73 3.97 -13.36
C THR A 180 10.63 4.97 -14.10
N GLY A 181 11.71 5.46 -13.46
CA GLY A 181 12.54 6.54 -13.98
C GLY A 181 12.07 7.95 -13.61
N GLU A 182 10.87 8.09 -13.04
CA GLU A 182 10.38 9.35 -12.49
C GLU A 182 11.15 9.74 -11.22
N VAL A 183 11.15 11.03 -10.87
CA VAL A 183 11.80 11.53 -9.65
C VAL A 183 10.75 11.88 -8.62
N TYR A 184 10.78 11.19 -7.48
CA TYR A 184 10.06 11.62 -6.29
C TYR A 184 10.86 12.71 -5.58
N THR A 185 10.19 13.82 -5.24
CA THR A 185 10.75 14.89 -4.41
C THR A 185 9.87 15.09 -3.18
N GLY A 186 10.42 14.87 -1.98
CA GLY A 186 9.64 15.03 -0.75
C GLY A 186 10.35 14.56 0.52
N PHE A 187 9.59 14.37 1.60
CA PHE A 187 10.12 13.84 2.85
C PHE A 187 10.31 12.32 2.78
N VAL A 188 11.53 11.85 3.04
CA VAL A 188 11.92 10.44 2.88
C VAL A 188 12.53 9.87 4.15
N LEU A 189 12.03 8.71 4.56
CA LEU A 189 12.64 7.85 5.57
C LEU A 189 13.40 6.72 4.85
N TYR A 190 14.71 6.66 5.05
CA TYR A 190 15.55 5.56 4.59
C TYR A 190 15.69 4.53 5.68
N ILE A 191 15.38 3.27 5.38
CA ILE A 191 15.53 2.15 6.32
C ILE A 191 16.40 1.02 5.75
N SER A 192 17.31 0.53 6.57
CA SER A 192 18.11 -0.66 6.30
C SER A 192 17.38 -1.89 6.83
N LEU A 193 16.43 -2.43 6.05
CA LEU A 193 15.60 -3.58 6.45
C LEU A 193 16.42 -4.77 6.95
N ASN A 194 17.50 -5.14 6.26
CA ASN A 194 18.40 -6.21 6.70
C ASN A 194 19.02 -5.96 8.08
N GLY A 195 19.35 -4.71 8.37
CA GLY A 195 19.90 -4.31 9.68
C GLY A 195 18.83 -4.39 10.76
N ILE A 196 17.67 -3.79 10.49
CA ILE A 196 16.51 -3.80 11.39
C ILE A 196 16.08 -5.24 11.71
N TRP A 197 15.97 -6.09 10.70
CA TRP A 197 15.52 -7.47 10.87
C TRP A 197 16.45 -8.29 11.76
N LYS A 198 17.78 -8.14 11.59
CA LYS A 198 18.76 -8.79 12.45
C LYS A 198 18.64 -8.34 13.91
N VAL A 199 18.36 -7.07 14.13
CA VAL A 199 18.10 -6.52 15.46
C VAL A 199 16.84 -7.17 16.06
N LEU A 200 15.72 -7.16 15.34
CA LEU A 200 14.46 -7.77 15.78
C LEU A 200 14.60 -9.26 16.10
N GLN A 201 15.39 -10.00 15.30
CA GLN A 201 15.71 -11.41 15.57
C GLN A 201 16.55 -11.55 16.84
N GLY A 202 17.55 -10.68 17.01
CA GLY A 202 18.42 -10.69 18.19
C GLY A 202 17.67 -10.41 19.50
N VAL A 203 16.57 -9.66 19.47
CA VAL A 203 15.71 -9.39 20.62
C VAL A 203 14.49 -10.31 20.72
N ASN A 204 14.39 -11.32 19.84
CA ASN A 204 13.27 -12.26 19.76
C ASN A 204 11.89 -11.58 19.63
N ALA A 205 11.79 -10.51 18.83
CA ALA A 205 10.53 -9.81 18.58
C ALA A 205 9.47 -10.77 18.00
N GLU A 206 8.22 -10.62 18.42
CA GLU A 206 7.12 -11.53 18.04
C GLU A 206 6.94 -11.64 16.52
N ILE A 207 7.06 -10.51 15.80
CA ILE A 207 7.01 -10.45 14.34
C ILE A 207 8.02 -11.38 13.66
N THR A 208 9.15 -11.69 14.30
CA THR A 208 10.16 -12.60 13.72
C THR A 208 9.78 -14.07 13.80
N ARG A 209 8.75 -14.41 14.59
CA ARG A 209 8.16 -15.75 14.67
C ARG A 209 7.00 -15.92 13.69
N SER A 210 6.25 -14.86 13.41
CA SER A 210 5.08 -14.87 12.53
C SER A 210 5.40 -14.49 11.07
N ALA A 211 6.53 -13.82 10.82
CA ALA A 211 6.90 -13.31 9.50
C ALA A 211 8.35 -13.61 9.10
N THR A 212 8.64 -13.51 7.80
CA THR A 212 10.00 -13.57 7.24
C THR A 212 10.38 -12.22 6.62
N LEU A 213 11.68 -11.93 6.54
CA LEU A 213 12.17 -10.70 5.92
C LEU A 213 11.67 -10.56 4.47
N ASN A 214 11.73 -11.62 3.67
CA ASN A 214 11.25 -11.60 2.27
C ASN A 214 9.75 -11.24 2.19
N MET A 215 8.94 -11.72 3.14
CA MET A 215 7.53 -11.36 3.19
C MET A 215 7.34 -9.88 3.50
N ILE A 216 8.08 -9.33 4.47
CA ILE A 216 8.05 -7.91 4.81
C ILE A 216 8.51 -7.05 3.63
N GLU A 217 9.60 -7.43 2.96
CA GLU A 217 10.09 -6.74 1.76
C GLU A 217 9.03 -6.70 0.66
N THR A 218 8.42 -7.85 0.38
CA THR A 218 7.36 -7.96 -0.64
C THR A 218 6.15 -7.11 -0.28
N LYS A 219 5.73 -7.11 0.99
CA LYS A 219 4.60 -6.30 1.46
C LYS A 219 4.91 -4.80 1.42
N LEU A 220 6.11 -4.41 1.82
CA LEU A 220 6.56 -3.02 1.78
C LEU A 220 6.59 -2.50 0.34
N GLN A 221 7.17 -3.25 -0.61
CA GLN A 221 7.22 -2.87 -2.03
C GLN A 221 5.85 -2.70 -2.69
N ASN A 222 4.81 -3.32 -2.12
CA ASN A 222 3.43 -3.20 -2.58
C ASN A 222 2.59 -2.20 -1.76
N SER A 223 3.18 -1.56 -0.75
CA SER A 223 2.52 -0.54 0.08
C SER A 223 2.60 0.85 -0.54
N SER A 224 1.73 1.76 -0.13
CA SER A 224 1.78 3.16 -0.55
C SER A 224 2.99 3.91 0.02
N TYR A 225 3.52 3.46 1.16
CA TYR A 225 4.72 4.02 1.77
C TYR A 225 5.99 3.84 0.94
N TYR A 226 6.01 2.91 -0.02
CA TYR A 226 7.23 2.57 -0.75
C TYR A 226 7.55 3.55 -1.88
N ILE A 227 8.79 4.02 -1.90
CA ILE A 227 9.34 4.87 -2.98
C ILE A 227 10.30 4.05 -3.84
N ASN A 228 11.37 3.52 -3.24
CA ASN A 228 12.36 2.72 -3.95
C ASN A 228 13.14 1.78 -3.02
N HIS A 229 13.74 0.73 -3.56
CA HIS A 229 14.73 -0.11 -2.88
C HIS A 229 16.11 0.13 -3.48
N GLY A 230 17.17 -0.23 -2.76
CA GLY A 230 18.51 -0.21 -3.34
C GLY A 230 19.25 1.13 -3.20
N VAL A 231 18.65 2.15 -2.56
CA VAL A 231 19.24 3.48 -2.43
C VAL A 231 20.44 3.43 -1.50
N GLN A 232 21.58 3.92 -1.96
CA GLN A 232 22.80 3.98 -1.15
C GLN A 232 22.76 5.22 -0.26
N VAL A 233 22.75 5.00 1.06
CA VAL A 233 22.64 6.05 2.06
C VAL A 233 23.73 5.88 3.11
N PRO A 234 24.44 6.95 3.52
CA PRO A 234 25.39 6.88 4.62
C PRO A 234 24.64 6.64 5.93
N LEU A 235 24.95 5.52 6.60
CA LEU A 235 24.49 5.18 7.95
C LEU A 235 25.69 4.90 8.84
N THR A 236 25.58 5.15 10.14
CA THR A 236 26.67 4.95 11.09
C THR A 236 27.01 3.47 11.25
N LYS A 237 28.30 3.16 11.46
CA LYS A 237 28.77 1.78 11.62
C LYS A 237 28.39 1.16 12.96
N SER A 238 28.61 1.88 14.07
CA SER A 238 28.40 1.42 15.45
C SER A 238 27.93 2.57 16.37
N LEU A 239 27.42 2.23 17.56
CA LEU A 239 26.77 3.18 18.50
C LEU A 239 27.66 4.37 18.90
N SER A 240 28.97 4.18 18.94
CA SER A 240 29.96 5.17 19.37
C SER A 240 30.82 5.72 18.22
N GLU A 241 30.62 5.25 17.00
CA GLU A 241 31.42 5.68 15.85
C GLU A 241 30.83 6.92 15.18
N ILE A 242 31.73 7.84 14.80
CA ILE A 242 31.40 8.99 13.96
C ILE A 242 31.41 8.58 12.47
N ASN A 243 32.06 7.47 12.15
CA ASN A 243 32.20 6.97 10.79
C ASN A 243 30.89 6.40 10.25
N GLU A 244 30.53 6.86 9.06
CA GLU A 244 29.41 6.35 8.30
C GLU A 244 29.89 5.45 7.15
N SER A 245 29.03 4.54 6.73
CA SER A 245 29.22 3.68 5.56
C SER A 245 27.99 3.77 4.66
N ASN A 246 28.19 3.76 3.35
CA ASN A 246 27.09 3.59 2.43
C ASN A 246 26.43 2.22 2.65
N ARG A 247 25.14 2.25 2.98
CA ARG A 247 24.31 1.07 3.14
C ARG A 247 23.15 1.15 2.16
N ARG A 248 22.77 -0.02 1.67
CA ARG A 248 21.63 -0.18 0.78
C ARG A 248 20.34 -0.12 1.60
N CYS A 249 19.51 0.86 1.32
CA CYS A 249 18.30 1.17 2.07
C CYS A 249 17.06 1.16 1.17
N TYR A 250 15.92 0.94 1.81
CA TYR A 250 14.60 1.25 1.26
C TYR A 250 14.29 2.72 1.53
N ALA A 251 13.79 3.41 0.53
CA ALA A 251 13.27 4.77 0.63
C ALA A 251 11.75 4.69 0.81
N LEU A 252 11.25 5.30 1.88
CA LEU A 252 9.83 5.35 2.23
C LEU A 252 9.32 6.79 2.28
N ASN A 253 8.06 6.97 1.92
CA ASN A 253 7.35 8.24 1.99
C ASN A 253 7.00 8.55 3.45
N ALA A 254 7.80 9.42 4.07
CA ALA A 254 7.65 9.78 5.47
C ALA A 254 6.39 10.62 5.73
N GLU A 255 5.95 11.42 4.76
CA GLU A 255 4.68 12.16 4.88
C GLU A 255 3.48 11.22 4.97
N GLN A 256 3.46 10.17 4.15
CA GLN A 256 2.41 9.15 4.23
C GLN A 256 2.47 8.30 5.50
N LEU A 257 3.68 7.96 5.97
CA LEU A 257 3.85 7.26 7.24
C LEU A 257 3.26 8.09 8.41
N ASN A 258 3.60 9.39 8.49
CA ASN A 258 3.04 10.31 9.48
C ASN A 258 1.52 10.45 9.35
N LYS A 259 1.00 10.61 8.11
CA LYS A 259 -0.45 10.70 7.88
C LYS A 259 -1.23 9.50 8.41
N ASN A 260 -0.60 8.32 8.40
CA ASN A 260 -1.18 7.08 8.87
C ASN A 260 -0.78 6.72 10.31
N GLN A 261 -0.16 7.65 11.05
CA GLN A 261 0.29 7.46 12.44
C GLN A 261 1.22 6.24 12.58
N LYS A 262 2.12 6.07 11.61
CA LYS A 262 3.12 5.01 11.59
C LYS A 262 4.52 5.59 11.68
N LEU A 263 5.32 5.03 12.59
CA LEU A 263 6.72 5.37 12.81
C LEU A 263 6.98 6.82 13.28
N GLU A 264 6.01 7.47 13.92
CA GLU A 264 6.06 8.91 14.23
C GLU A 264 7.26 9.28 15.11
N GLU A 265 7.46 8.59 16.24
CA GLU A 265 8.56 8.86 17.17
C GLU A 265 9.92 8.51 16.54
N LEU A 266 9.97 7.46 15.73
CA LEU A 266 11.19 7.03 15.08
C LEU A 266 11.60 7.99 13.95
N ILE A 267 10.63 8.51 13.19
CA ILE A 267 10.85 9.55 12.18
C ILE A 267 11.36 10.83 12.87
N GLU A 268 10.78 11.22 13.99
CA GLU A 268 11.24 12.37 14.77
C GLU A 268 12.69 12.18 15.23
N LYS A 269 13.01 11.06 15.89
CA LYS A 269 14.39 10.74 16.33
C LYS A 269 15.39 10.72 15.18
N ALA A 270 15.01 10.16 14.03
CA ALA A 270 15.84 10.14 12.83
C ALA A 270 16.09 11.57 12.31
N HIS A 271 15.09 12.43 12.42
CA HIS A 271 15.17 13.83 12.02
C HIS A 271 16.07 14.64 12.98
N GLU A 272 15.93 14.44 14.29
CA GLU A 272 16.80 15.03 15.30
C GLU A 272 18.27 14.64 15.08
N TYR A 273 18.51 13.35 14.81
CA TYR A 273 19.85 12.87 14.49
C TYR A 273 20.44 13.56 13.26
N GLU A 274 19.66 13.75 12.19
CA GLU A 274 20.13 14.42 10.98
C GLU A 274 20.41 15.91 11.22
N ARG A 275 19.61 16.58 12.07
CA ARG A 275 19.83 17.97 12.49
C ARG A 275 21.15 18.13 13.24
N ASP A 276 21.48 17.20 14.12
CA ASP A 276 22.69 17.26 14.97
C ASP A 276 23.93 16.67 14.28
N ARG A 277 23.74 15.97 13.16
CA ARG A 277 24.79 15.32 12.38
C ARG A 277 25.97 16.23 12.02
N PRO A 278 25.80 17.49 11.57
CA PRO A 278 26.92 18.38 11.28
C PRO A 278 27.81 18.64 12.50
N TYR A 279 27.22 18.81 13.69
CA TYR A 279 27.97 19.04 14.93
C TYR A 279 28.73 17.79 15.36
N ARG A 280 28.09 16.63 15.30
CA ARG A 280 28.71 15.32 15.59
C ARG A 280 29.91 15.03 14.68
N LEU A 281 29.80 15.34 13.39
CA LEU A 281 30.89 15.15 12.43
C LEU A 281 32.01 16.19 12.59
N LYS A 282 31.70 17.42 13.05
CA LYS A 282 32.65 18.52 13.23
C LYS A 282 33.51 18.43 14.49
N GLN A 283 33.08 17.75 15.56
CA GLN A 283 33.88 17.58 16.80
C GLN A 283 35.27 16.92 16.60
N LYS A 284 35.60 16.49 15.38
CA LYS A 284 36.92 15.95 15.01
C LYS A 284 37.80 16.92 14.19
N ILE A 285 37.23 17.99 13.63
CA ILE A 285 38.00 19.07 12.99
C ILE A 285 38.17 20.13 14.05
N GLY A 286 39.18 19.97 14.92
CA GLY A 286 39.49 20.95 15.95
C GLY A 286 39.66 22.34 15.34
N ILE A 287 38.67 23.20 15.59
CA ILE A 287 38.87 24.62 15.89
C ILE A 287 38.44 24.78 17.34
#